data_AF-A0A6A4JKV5-F1
#
_entry.id   AF-A0A6A4JKV5-F1
#
_cell.length_a   1.000
_cell.length_b   1.000
_cell.length_c   1.000
_cell.angle_alpha   90.00
_cell.angle_beta   90.00
_cell.angle_gamma   90.00
#
_symmetry.space_group_name_H-M   'P 1'
#
loop_
_entity.id
_entity.type
_entity.pdbx_description
1 polymer ?
#
loop_
_entity_poly.entity_id
_entity_poly.type
_entity_poly.pdbx_seq_one_letter_code
_entity_poly.pdbx_strand_id
1 'polypeptide(L)'
;MNQRLFHSSVHSLAMIHDALRSLEEMVMEPNGDRCFDELEQQRKNDIDKVRSKIDDAEREIATLNESLRDLEDAVKSKTEAIEELQAQLRTKTLELEEIREETERNNEKFKKLRERKLEARSVFSVKDLATLEDTKMKLRVCCALTGVYFNSSEKSVSNGYVANASTHQVKLFDVGGLPRKEATKKLWETIEKTTALKDVQCSTE
;
A
#
# COMPACT_ATOMS: atom_id res chain seq x y z
N MET A 1 -34.44 61.29 -43.58
CA MET A 1 -34.00 59.94 -43.97
C MET A 1 -33.36 59.88 -45.38
N ASN A 2 -33.67 60.81 -46.30
CA ASN A 2 -33.14 60.79 -47.68
C ASN A 2 -31.67 61.25 -47.87
N GLN A 3 -31.12 62.10 -47.00
CA GLN A 3 -29.75 62.64 -47.21
C GLN A 3 -28.63 61.60 -47.09
N ARG A 4 -28.74 60.62 -46.18
CA ARG A 4 -27.72 59.56 -46.01
C ARG A 4 -27.69 58.59 -47.19
N LEU A 5 -28.86 58.25 -47.74
CA LEU A 5 -28.97 57.39 -48.93
C LEU A 5 -28.37 58.10 -50.15
N PHE A 6 -28.65 59.39 -50.34
CA PHE A 6 -28.03 60.18 -51.41
C PHE A 6 -26.50 60.28 -51.29
N HIS A 7 -25.98 60.51 -50.08
CA HIS A 7 -24.52 60.55 -49.86
C HIS A 7 -23.84 59.20 -50.15
N SER A 8 -24.46 58.10 -49.73
CA SER A 8 -23.95 56.76 -50.03
C SER A 8 -23.94 56.49 -51.53
N SER A 9 -24.99 56.86 -52.26
CA SER A 9 -25.07 56.66 -53.70
C SER A 9 -24.04 57.52 -54.46
N VAL A 10 -23.82 58.77 -54.04
CA VAL A 10 -22.80 59.65 -54.64
C VAL A 10 -21.39 59.13 -54.39
N HIS A 11 -21.12 58.58 -53.19
CA HIS A 11 -19.83 57.99 -52.88
C HIS A 11 -19.55 56.72 -53.72
N SER A 12 -20.54 55.84 -53.86
CA SER A 12 -20.41 54.66 -54.74
C SER A 12 -20.22 55.06 -56.20
N LEU A 13 -20.92 56.09 -56.68
CA LEU A 13 -20.75 56.63 -58.03
C LEU A 13 -19.35 57.22 -58.26
N ALA A 14 -18.79 57.93 -57.28
CA ALA A 14 -17.42 58.45 -57.35
C ALA A 14 -16.40 57.30 -57.44
N MET A 15 -16.56 56.25 -56.63
CA MET A 15 -15.70 55.06 -56.68
C MET A 15 -15.77 54.33 -58.03
N ILE A 16 -16.98 54.20 -58.59
CA ILE A 16 -17.17 53.60 -59.93
C ILE A 16 -16.52 54.46 -61.01
N HIS A 17 -16.71 55.78 -60.93
CA HIS A 17 -16.12 56.71 -61.89
C HIS A 17 -14.59 56.72 -61.83
N ASP A 18 -14.00 56.66 -60.64
CA ASP A 18 -12.54 56.60 -60.48
C ASP A 18 -11.98 55.26 -60.98
N ALA A 19 -12.71 54.16 -60.78
CA ALA A 19 -12.37 52.86 -61.37
C ALA A 19 -12.46 52.86 -62.91
N LEU A 20 -13.49 53.49 -63.47
CA LEU A 20 -13.66 53.63 -64.92
C LEU A 20 -12.57 54.52 -65.53
N ARG A 21 -12.19 55.61 -64.86
CA ARG A 21 -11.08 56.47 -65.30
C ARG A 21 -9.75 55.72 -65.29
N SER A 22 -9.49 54.94 -64.24
CA SER A 22 -8.28 54.10 -64.16
C SER A 22 -8.25 53.04 -65.27
N LEU A 23 -9.41 52.48 -65.65
CA LEU A 23 -9.55 51.57 -66.78
C LEU A 23 -9.32 52.28 -68.12
N GLU A 24 -9.85 53.48 -68.30
CA GLU A 24 -9.66 54.30 -69.50
C GLU A 24 -8.18 54.68 -69.70
N GLU A 25 -7.48 55.05 -68.63
CA GLU A 25 -6.04 55.31 -68.64
C GLU A 25 -5.23 54.06 -69.03
N MET A 26 -5.60 52.87 -68.52
CA MET A 26 -4.94 51.60 -68.90
C MET A 26 -5.17 51.20 -70.37
N VAL A 27 -6.32 51.52 -70.95
CA VAL A 27 -6.67 51.18 -72.35
C VAL A 27 -6.03 52.14 -73.36
N MET A 28 -5.76 53.38 -72.96
CA MET A 28 -5.25 54.44 -73.85
C MET A 28 -3.71 54.51 -73.92
N GLU A 29 -2.97 53.76 -73.12
CA GLU A 29 -1.51 53.66 -73.23
C GLU A 29 -1.06 52.79 -74.42
N PRO A 30 0.04 53.12 -75.13
CA PRO A 30 0.56 52.32 -76.25
C PRO A 30 1.06 50.91 -75.87
N ASN A 31 0.89 50.51 -74.60
CA ASN A 31 1.23 49.20 -74.04
C ASN A 31 0.08 48.59 -73.20
N GLY A 32 -1.16 49.05 -73.36
CA GLY A 32 -2.31 48.58 -72.56
C GLY A 32 -2.45 47.05 -72.49
N ASP A 33 -2.23 46.34 -73.61
CA ASP A 33 -2.24 44.87 -73.64
C ASP A 33 -1.17 44.25 -72.72
N ARG A 34 0.03 44.85 -72.63
CA ARG A 34 1.10 44.37 -71.72
C ARG A 34 0.73 44.60 -70.25
N CYS A 35 0.04 45.70 -69.94
CA CYS A 35 -0.43 46.00 -68.59
C CYS A 35 -1.48 44.97 -68.12
N PHE A 36 -2.40 44.58 -69.01
CA PHE A 36 -3.36 43.50 -68.72
C PHE A 36 -2.67 42.13 -68.57
N ASP A 37 -1.71 41.80 -69.42
CA ASP A 37 -0.92 40.56 -69.33
C ASP A 37 -0.15 40.48 -68.00
N GLU A 38 0.46 41.58 -67.55
CA GLU A 38 1.18 41.67 -66.27
C GLU A 38 0.24 41.48 -65.07
N LEU A 39 -0.94 42.12 -65.09
CA LEU A 39 -1.96 41.95 -64.06
C LEU A 39 -2.52 40.52 -64.01
N GLU A 40 -2.75 39.90 -65.17
CA GLU A 40 -3.19 38.51 -65.24
C GLU A 40 -2.10 37.55 -64.71
N GLN A 41 -0.84 37.78 -65.07
CA GLN A 41 0.27 36.99 -64.58
C GLN A 41 0.46 37.16 -63.06
N GLN A 42 0.31 38.38 -62.54
CA GLN A 42 0.36 38.64 -61.10
C GLN A 42 -0.77 37.93 -60.37
N ARG A 43 -2.02 38.02 -60.87
CA ARG A 43 -3.17 37.31 -60.32
C ARG A 43 -2.94 35.80 -60.31
N LYS A 44 -2.40 35.24 -61.39
CA LYS A 44 -2.07 33.81 -61.49
C LYS A 44 -1.04 33.39 -60.44
N ASN A 45 0.04 34.17 -60.31
CA ASN A 45 1.07 33.92 -59.30
C ASN A 45 0.50 33.99 -57.87
N ASP A 46 -0.41 34.92 -57.60
CA ASP A 46 -1.04 35.03 -56.28
C ASP A 46 -2.02 33.88 -56.00
N ILE A 47 -2.77 33.43 -57.00
CA ILE A 47 -3.60 32.23 -56.91
C ILE A 47 -2.72 31.00 -56.62
N ASP A 48 -1.61 30.83 -57.32
CA ASP A 48 -0.70 29.69 -57.13
C ASP A 48 -0.06 29.70 -55.73
N LYS A 49 0.32 30.89 -55.22
CA LYS A 49 0.79 31.03 -53.83
C LYS A 49 -0.28 30.67 -52.81
N VAL A 50 -1.53 31.10 -53.01
CA VAL A 50 -2.64 30.76 -52.12
C VAL A 50 -2.91 29.26 -52.16
N ARG A 51 -2.91 28.64 -53.34
CA ARG A 51 -3.06 27.18 -53.48
C ARG A 51 -1.97 26.42 -52.75
N SER A 52 -0.71 26.80 -52.92
CA SER A 52 0.41 26.17 -52.19
C SER A 52 0.22 26.25 -50.68
N LYS A 53 -0.25 27.40 -50.16
CA LYS A 53 -0.53 27.54 -48.72
C LYS A 53 -1.69 26.68 -48.25
N ILE A 54 -2.71 26.50 -49.08
CA ILE A 54 -3.83 25.60 -48.79
C ILE A 54 -3.32 24.16 -48.73
N ASP A 55 -2.56 23.72 -49.73
CA ASP A 55 -2.00 22.36 -49.77
C ASP A 55 -1.10 22.07 -48.56
N ASP A 56 -0.27 23.04 -48.15
CA ASP A 56 0.58 22.90 -46.97
C ASP A 56 -0.26 22.80 -45.68
N ALA A 57 -1.30 23.63 -45.54
CA ALA A 57 -2.21 23.58 -44.41
C ALA A 57 -3.00 22.26 -44.35
N GLU A 58 -3.43 21.72 -45.50
CA GLU A 58 -4.12 20.43 -45.58
C GLU A 58 -3.21 19.28 -45.12
N ARG A 59 -1.93 19.30 -45.50
CA ARG A 59 -0.94 18.31 -45.02
C ARG A 59 -0.69 18.42 -43.52
N GLU A 60 -0.63 19.65 -43.00
CA GLU A 60 -0.48 19.88 -41.56
C GLU A 60 -1.69 19.35 -40.79
N ILE A 61 -2.91 19.64 -41.26
CA ILE A 61 -4.16 19.12 -40.69
C ILE A 61 -4.18 17.58 -40.70
N ALA A 62 -3.77 16.96 -41.81
CA ALA A 62 -3.70 15.50 -41.88
C ALA A 62 -2.73 14.91 -40.84
N THR A 63 -1.57 15.54 -40.66
CA THR A 63 -0.55 15.10 -39.69
C THR A 63 -1.05 15.26 -38.25
N LEU A 64 -1.72 16.38 -37.94
CA LEU A 64 -2.31 16.63 -36.63
C LEU A 64 -3.43 15.66 -36.32
N ASN A 65 -4.27 15.33 -37.30
CA ASN A 65 -5.35 14.35 -37.13
C ASN A 65 -4.81 12.95 -36.84
N GLU A 66 -3.71 12.55 -37.47
CA GLU A 66 -3.08 11.26 -37.16
C GLU A 66 -2.51 11.25 -35.73
N SER A 67 -1.81 12.32 -35.36
CA SER A 67 -1.27 12.48 -34.00
C SER A 67 -2.38 12.46 -32.93
N LEU A 68 -3.55 13.02 -33.26
CA LEU A 68 -4.71 13.02 -32.37
C LEU A 68 -5.28 11.60 -32.18
N ARG A 69 -5.37 10.79 -33.23
CA ARG A 69 -5.78 9.38 -33.11
C ARG A 69 -4.81 8.57 -32.25
N ASP A 70 -3.51 8.74 -32.47
CA ASP A 70 -2.48 8.06 -31.67
C ASP A 70 -2.62 8.41 -30.18
N LEU A 71 -2.90 9.69 -29.87
CA LEU A 71 -3.15 10.14 -28.51
C LEU A 71 -4.43 9.56 -27.93
N GLU A 72 -5.51 9.49 -28.70
CA GLU A 72 -6.78 8.87 -28.28
C GLU A 72 -6.59 7.38 -27.93
N ASP A 73 -5.87 6.64 -28.77
CA ASP A 73 -5.55 5.23 -28.52
C ASP A 73 -4.66 5.06 -27.28
N ALA A 74 -3.65 5.92 -27.12
CA ALA A 74 -2.80 5.91 -25.94
C ALA A 74 -3.57 6.21 -24.65
N VAL A 75 -4.51 7.17 -24.69
CA VAL A 75 -5.39 7.50 -23.55
C VAL A 75 -6.29 6.33 -23.22
N LYS A 76 -6.89 5.69 -24.23
CA LYS A 76 -7.75 4.52 -24.02
C LYS A 76 -6.98 3.36 -23.37
N SER A 77 -5.81 3.01 -23.91
CA SER A 77 -4.96 1.97 -23.34
C SER A 77 -4.54 2.25 -21.90
N LYS A 78 -4.17 3.51 -21.59
CA LYS A 78 -3.84 3.91 -20.21
C LYS A 78 -5.04 3.85 -19.28
N THR A 79 -6.24 4.14 -19.77
CA THR A 79 -7.47 4.09 -18.99
C THR A 79 -7.79 2.64 -18.62
N GLU A 80 -7.72 1.72 -19.57
CA GLU A 80 -7.90 0.28 -19.33
C GLU A 80 -6.89 -0.25 -18.29
N ALA A 81 -5.61 0.15 -18.40
CA ALA A 81 -4.59 -0.23 -17.43
C ALA A 81 -4.87 0.32 -16.01
N ILE A 82 -5.42 1.53 -15.90
CA ILE A 82 -5.82 2.10 -14.61
C ILE A 82 -6.98 1.29 -14.00
N GLU A 83 -7.97 0.91 -14.80
CA GLU A 83 -9.09 0.09 -14.34
C GLU A 83 -8.63 -1.28 -13.83
N GLU A 84 -7.70 -1.92 -14.54
CA GLU A 84 -7.10 -3.18 -14.11
C GLU A 84 -6.36 -3.02 -12.77
N LEU A 85 -5.51 -2.00 -12.64
CA LEU A 85 -4.80 -1.72 -11.39
C LEU A 85 -5.76 -1.44 -10.22
N GLN A 86 -6.87 -0.74 -10.46
CA GLN A 86 -7.90 -0.52 -9.45
C GLN A 86 -8.59 -1.82 -9.03
N ALA A 87 -8.86 -2.73 -9.97
CA ALA A 87 -9.41 -4.05 -9.66
C ALA A 87 -8.44 -4.87 -8.80
N GLN A 88 -7.16 -4.91 -9.17
CA GLN A 88 -6.13 -5.59 -8.38
C GLN A 88 -5.99 -5.00 -6.98
N LEU A 89 -6.05 -3.67 -6.84
CA LEU A 89 -6.00 -3.00 -5.54
C LEU A 89 -7.18 -3.39 -4.65
N ARG A 90 -8.39 -3.48 -5.21
CA ARG A 90 -9.59 -3.94 -4.46
C ARG A 90 -9.41 -5.37 -3.96
N THR A 91 -8.96 -6.28 -4.81
CA THR A 91 -8.70 -7.67 -4.41
C THR A 91 -7.67 -7.74 -3.28
N LYS A 92 -6.54 -7.04 -3.42
CA LYS A 92 -5.51 -7.00 -2.38
C LYS A 92 -5.99 -6.38 -1.06
N THR A 93 -6.89 -5.41 -1.13
CA THR A 93 -7.50 -4.81 0.07
C THR A 93 -8.36 -5.81 0.81
N LEU A 94 -9.19 -6.59 0.10
CA LEU A 94 -10.01 -7.65 0.70
C LEU A 94 -9.14 -8.75 1.33
N GLU A 95 -8.09 -9.20 0.63
CA GLU A 95 -7.13 -10.19 1.17
C GLU A 95 -6.49 -9.70 2.49
N LEU A 96 -6.12 -8.41 2.58
CA LEU A 96 -5.56 -7.84 3.81
C LEU A 96 -6.58 -7.80 4.96
N GLU A 97 -7.85 -7.56 4.64
CA GLU A 97 -8.93 -7.53 5.62
C GLU A 97 -9.18 -8.94 6.19
N GLU A 98 -9.20 -9.97 5.34
CA GLU A 98 -9.30 -11.37 5.77
C GLU A 98 -8.13 -11.79 6.69
N ILE A 99 -6.89 -11.43 6.32
CA ILE A 99 -5.70 -11.71 7.12
C ILE A 99 -5.77 -11.01 8.49
N ARG A 100 -6.28 -9.77 8.51
CA ARG A 100 -6.46 -9.02 9.76
C ARG A 100 -7.46 -9.72 10.68
N GLU A 101 -8.61 -10.12 10.16
CA GLU A 101 -9.62 -10.86 10.94
C GLU A 101 -9.08 -12.20 11.46
N GLU A 102 -8.31 -12.92 10.63
CA GLU A 102 -7.67 -14.16 11.06
C GLU A 102 -6.67 -13.93 12.19
N THR A 103 -5.90 -12.85 12.11
CA THR A 103 -4.93 -12.46 13.16
C THR A 103 -5.65 -12.14 14.47
N GLU A 104 -6.76 -11.40 14.42
CA GLU A 104 -7.58 -11.10 15.60
C GLU A 104 -8.14 -12.39 16.24
N ARG A 105 -8.73 -13.28 15.42
CA ARG A 105 -9.20 -14.60 15.88
C ARG A 105 -8.09 -15.44 16.53
N ASN A 106 -6.91 -15.45 15.95
CA ASN A 106 -5.78 -16.19 16.49
C ASN A 106 -5.27 -15.58 17.80
N ASN A 107 -5.22 -14.25 17.91
CA ASN A 107 -4.87 -13.56 19.15
C ASN A 107 -5.83 -13.90 20.29
N GLU A 108 -7.14 -13.95 20.03
CA GLU A 108 -8.13 -14.38 21.02
C GLU A 108 -7.89 -15.83 21.47
N LYS A 109 -7.60 -16.75 20.53
CA LYS A 109 -7.25 -18.14 20.87
C LYS A 109 -6.00 -18.19 21.76
N PHE A 110 -4.96 -17.43 21.45
CA PHE A 110 -3.75 -17.36 22.27
C PHE A 110 -4.04 -16.82 23.67
N LYS A 111 -4.89 -15.79 23.80
CA LYS A 111 -5.32 -15.26 25.09
C LYS A 111 -6.01 -16.33 25.93
N LYS A 112 -7.00 -17.03 25.36
CA LYS A 112 -7.70 -18.14 26.03
C LYS A 112 -6.76 -19.27 26.45
N LEU A 113 -5.76 -19.60 25.61
CA LEU A 113 -4.75 -20.60 25.96
C LEU A 113 -3.84 -20.15 27.11
N ARG A 114 -3.47 -18.86 27.16
CA ARG A 114 -2.70 -18.31 28.29
C ARG A 114 -3.50 -18.33 29.59
N GLU A 115 -4.77 -17.97 29.54
CA GLU A 115 -5.69 -18.03 30.70
C GLU A 115 -5.81 -19.45 31.22
N ARG A 116 -6.15 -20.42 30.35
CA ARG A 116 -6.20 -21.85 30.72
C ARG A 116 -4.88 -22.38 31.30
N LYS A 117 -3.74 -21.95 30.75
CA LYS A 117 -2.42 -22.30 31.29
C LYS A 117 -2.24 -21.73 32.70
N LEU A 118 -2.68 -20.50 32.96
CA LEU A 118 -2.58 -19.87 34.28
C LEU A 118 -3.49 -20.57 35.29
N GLU A 119 -4.73 -20.89 34.90
CA GLU A 119 -5.68 -21.68 35.72
C GLU A 119 -5.12 -23.06 36.05
N ALA A 120 -4.58 -23.78 35.06
CA ALA A 120 -3.97 -25.09 35.31
C ALA A 120 -2.76 -25.01 36.27
N ARG A 121 -2.05 -23.87 36.28
CA ARG A 121 -0.97 -23.61 37.25
C ARG A 121 -1.50 -23.28 38.65
N SER A 122 -2.61 -22.55 38.78
CA SER A 122 -3.14 -22.13 40.07
C SER A 122 -3.87 -23.25 40.81
N VAL A 123 -4.49 -24.18 40.10
CA VAL A 123 -5.23 -25.32 40.68
C VAL A 123 -4.30 -26.43 41.18
N PHE A 124 -3.05 -26.48 40.71
CA PHE A 124 -2.13 -27.59 40.98
C PHE A 124 -1.15 -27.27 42.12
N SER A 125 -1.27 -27.98 43.25
CA SER A 125 -0.41 -27.81 44.43
C SER A 125 0.73 -28.83 44.47
N VAL A 126 1.87 -28.47 45.09
CA VAL A 126 2.96 -29.43 45.37
C VAL A 126 2.48 -30.60 46.22
N LYS A 127 1.45 -30.39 47.05
CA LYS A 127 0.84 -31.43 47.88
C LYS A 127 0.13 -32.50 47.03
N ASP A 128 -0.36 -32.15 45.85
CA ASP A 128 -1.03 -33.09 44.93
C ASP A 128 -0.04 -34.06 44.27
N LEU A 129 1.28 -33.74 44.27
CA LEU A 129 2.31 -34.67 43.79
C LEU A 129 2.63 -35.78 44.79
N ALA A 130 2.25 -35.62 46.06
CA ALA A 130 2.54 -36.62 47.08
C ALA A 130 1.89 -37.98 46.73
N THR A 131 0.77 -37.97 46.02
CA THR A 131 -0.05 -39.13 45.64
C THR A 131 0.46 -39.91 44.41
N LEU A 132 1.32 -39.32 43.58
CA LEU A 132 1.92 -40.02 42.45
C LEU A 132 2.89 -41.10 42.98
N GLU A 133 3.01 -42.26 42.33
CA GLU A 133 3.98 -43.29 42.76
C GLU A 133 5.36 -43.08 42.13
N ASP A 134 5.39 -42.65 40.86
CA ASP A 134 6.63 -42.46 40.11
C ASP A 134 7.27 -41.10 40.42
N THR A 135 8.46 -41.16 41.04
CA THR A 135 9.27 -39.99 41.40
C THR A 135 9.72 -39.19 40.17
N LYS A 136 9.94 -39.82 39.01
CA LYS A 136 10.32 -39.14 37.77
C LYS A 136 9.13 -38.36 37.18
N MET A 137 7.94 -38.92 37.26
CA MET A 137 6.71 -38.24 36.84
C MET A 137 6.37 -37.07 37.75
N LYS A 138 6.50 -37.23 39.08
CA LYS A 138 6.37 -36.12 40.05
C LYS A 138 7.25 -34.93 39.66
N LEU A 139 8.53 -35.18 39.42
CA LEU A 139 9.48 -34.13 39.13
C LEU A 139 9.17 -33.40 37.80
N ARG A 140 8.79 -34.13 36.74
CA ARG A 140 8.38 -33.53 35.46
C ARG A 140 7.13 -32.67 35.59
N VAL A 141 6.12 -33.18 36.31
CA VAL A 141 4.87 -32.47 36.55
C VAL A 141 5.11 -31.23 37.43
N CYS A 142 6.00 -31.32 38.43
CA CYS A 142 6.44 -30.19 39.25
C CYS A 142 7.04 -29.07 38.39
N CYS A 143 8.00 -29.39 37.51
CA CYS A 143 8.62 -28.41 36.63
C CYS A 143 7.61 -27.75 35.68
N ALA A 144 6.73 -28.54 35.05
CA ALA A 144 5.80 -28.05 34.07
C ALA A 144 4.70 -27.16 34.68
N LEU A 145 4.14 -27.56 35.82
CA LEU A 145 2.95 -26.92 36.40
C LEU A 145 3.28 -25.87 37.47
N THR A 146 4.34 -26.05 38.25
CA THR A 146 4.69 -25.07 39.32
C THR A 146 5.77 -24.09 38.89
N GLY A 147 6.48 -24.36 37.78
CA GLY A 147 7.62 -23.54 37.34
C GLY A 147 8.86 -23.71 38.22
N VAL A 148 8.91 -24.80 39.00
CA VAL A 148 10.05 -25.14 39.85
C VAL A 148 11.04 -25.99 39.07
N TYR A 149 12.25 -25.47 38.89
CA TYR A 149 13.34 -26.17 38.21
C TYR A 149 14.32 -26.73 39.24
N PHE A 150 14.90 -27.89 38.94
CA PHE A 150 15.97 -28.47 39.74
C PHE A 150 17.05 -29.07 38.85
N ASN A 151 18.30 -29.05 39.32
CA ASN A 151 19.40 -29.67 38.59
C ASN A 151 19.33 -31.21 38.77
N SER A 152 19.13 -31.93 37.67
CA SER A 152 19.15 -33.39 37.62
C SER A 152 20.12 -33.83 36.53
N SER A 153 21.40 -33.91 36.87
CA SER A 153 22.32 -34.73 36.08
C SER A 153 22.14 -36.19 36.49
N GLU A 154 22.04 -37.10 35.52
CA GLU A 154 21.78 -38.54 35.74
C GLU A 154 22.89 -39.27 36.53
N LYS A 155 24.00 -38.61 36.85
CA LYS A 155 25.22 -39.28 37.37
C LYS A 155 25.40 -39.23 38.89
N SER A 156 24.90 -38.20 39.58
CA SER A 156 24.78 -38.18 41.05
C SER A 156 24.25 -36.81 41.48
N VAL A 157 23.05 -36.76 42.06
CA VAL A 157 22.52 -35.51 42.62
C VAL A 157 23.01 -35.38 44.06
N SER A 158 24.32 -35.17 44.27
CA SER A 158 24.85 -34.93 45.63
C SER A 158 24.46 -33.53 46.14
N ASN A 159 24.39 -32.55 45.24
CA ASN A 159 24.17 -31.15 45.57
C ASN A 159 23.60 -30.43 44.34
N GLY A 160 22.74 -29.45 44.57
CA GLY A 160 22.03 -28.76 43.50
C GLY A 160 21.18 -27.61 44.00
N TYR A 161 20.31 -27.11 43.13
CA TYR A 161 19.39 -26.03 43.45
C TYR A 161 17.96 -26.39 43.05
N VAL A 162 17.02 -25.78 43.75
CA VAL A 162 15.61 -25.67 43.39
C VAL A 162 15.33 -24.18 43.13
N ALA A 163 14.80 -23.84 41.98
CA ALA A 163 14.45 -22.48 41.60
C ALA A 163 12.99 -22.38 41.24
N ASN A 164 12.26 -21.42 41.82
CA ASN A 164 10.87 -21.13 41.48
C ASN A 164 10.84 -19.92 40.54
N ALA A 165 10.51 -20.16 39.27
CA ALA A 165 10.46 -19.11 38.25
C ALA A 165 9.38 -18.05 38.51
N SER A 166 8.35 -18.37 39.30
CA SER A 166 7.27 -17.43 39.62
C SER A 166 7.67 -16.46 40.73
N THR A 167 8.45 -16.91 41.71
CA THR A 167 8.86 -16.09 42.88
C THR A 167 10.31 -15.63 42.84
N HIS A 168 11.07 -16.04 41.81
CA HIS A 168 12.53 -15.85 41.70
C HIS A 168 13.33 -16.40 42.90
N GLN A 169 12.72 -17.26 43.73
CA GLN A 169 13.41 -17.88 44.85
C GLN A 169 14.29 -19.02 44.37
N VAL A 170 15.54 -19.06 44.85
CA VAL A 170 16.47 -20.15 44.61
C VAL A 170 16.93 -20.70 45.97
N LYS A 171 16.80 -22.01 46.18
CA LYS A 171 17.31 -22.70 47.36
C LYS A 171 18.27 -23.81 46.96
N LEU A 172 19.42 -23.83 47.61
CA LEU A 172 20.40 -24.91 47.45
C LEU A 172 20.00 -26.10 48.32
N PHE A 173 20.26 -27.30 47.84
CA PHE A 173 20.15 -28.52 48.62
C PHE A 173 21.45 -29.32 48.52
N ASP A 174 21.75 -30.02 49.60
CA ASP A 174 22.84 -30.98 49.69
C ASP A 174 22.27 -32.28 50.25
N VAL A 175 22.38 -33.35 49.45
CA VAL A 175 21.94 -34.70 49.80
C VAL A 175 23.09 -35.71 49.65
N GLY A 176 24.33 -35.21 49.52
CA GLY A 176 25.53 -36.05 49.46
C GLY A 176 25.64 -36.95 50.69
N GLY A 177 25.90 -38.23 50.48
CA GLY A 177 26.05 -39.22 51.56
C GLY A 177 24.75 -39.64 52.25
N LEU A 178 23.59 -39.10 51.87
CA LEU A 178 22.30 -39.53 52.43
C LEU A 178 21.78 -40.80 51.75
N PRO A 179 21.16 -41.74 52.49
CA PRO A 179 20.39 -42.83 51.91
C PRO A 179 19.34 -42.29 50.93
N ARG A 180 19.08 -43.01 49.83
CA ARG A 180 18.17 -42.58 48.74
C ARG A 180 16.81 -42.07 49.24
N LYS A 181 16.24 -42.71 50.25
CA LYS A 181 14.96 -42.34 50.87
C LYS A 181 15.02 -40.97 51.58
N GLU A 182 16.10 -40.70 52.30
CA GLU A 182 16.34 -39.43 53.00
C GLU A 182 16.71 -38.32 52.04
N ALA A 183 17.52 -38.61 51.02
CA ALA A 183 17.84 -37.68 49.93
C ALA A 183 16.56 -37.20 49.22
N THR A 184 15.66 -38.13 48.90
CA THR A 184 14.38 -37.83 48.26
C THR A 184 13.48 -36.98 49.16
N LYS A 185 13.45 -37.29 50.46
CA LYS A 185 12.69 -36.52 51.46
C LYS A 185 13.22 -35.08 51.56
N LYS A 186 14.53 -34.90 51.71
CA LYS A 186 15.19 -33.58 51.83
C LYS A 186 15.04 -32.74 50.55
N LEU A 187 15.08 -33.37 49.38
CA LEU A 187 14.78 -32.73 48.09
C LEU A 187 13.34 -32.22 48.05
N TRP A 188 12.36 -33.07 48.42
CA TRP A 188 10.96 -32.66 48.44
C TRP A 188 10.67 -31.56 49.45
N GLU A 189 11.24 -31.62 50.65
CA GLU A 189 11.14 -30.53 51.64
C GLU A 189 11.73 -29.22 51.09
N THR A 190 12.81 -29.29 50.31
CA THR A 190 13.40 -28.10 49.68
C THR A 190 12.48 -27.55 48.60
N ILE A 191 11.86 -28.42 47.79
CA ILE A 191 10.87 -28.03 46.79
C ILE A 191 9.67 -27.36 47.48
N GLU A 192 9.06 -28.02 48.47
CA GLU A 192 7.93 -27.47 49.24
C GLU A 192 8.26 -26.10 49.84
N LYS A 193 9.45 -25.94 50.43
CA LYS A 193 9.91 -24.65 51.00
C LYS A 193 10.20 -23.58 49.95
N THR A 194 10.40 -23.94 48.68
CA THR A 194 10.65 -23.01 47.57
C THR A 194 9.35 -22.70 46.80
N THR A 195 8.34 -23.58 46.93
CA THR A 195 6.98 -23.40 46.41
C THR A 195 5.98 -22.88 47.42
N ALA A 196 6.30 -22.88 48.72
CA ALA A 196 5.45 -22.32 49.74
C ALA A 196 5.18 -20.86 49.36
N LEU A 197 3.99 -20.66 48.78
CA LEU A 197 3.35 -19.39 48.57
C LEU A 197 3.49 -18.66 49.91
N LYS A 198 4.33 -17.62 49.97
CA LYS A 198 3.89 -16.48 50.75
C LYS A 198 2.60 -16.08 50.08
N ASP A 199 1.51 -16.15 50.82
CA ASP A 199 0.21 -15.61 50.42
C ASP A 199 0.46 -14.23 49.79
N VAL A 200 0.51 -14.17 48.46
CA VAL A 200 0.52 -12.91 47.76
C VAL A 200 -0.92 -12.45 47.88
N GLN A 201 -1.20 -11.72 48.96
CA GLN A 201 -2.34 -10.83 49.00
C GLN A 201 -2.31 -10.04 47.70
N CYS A 202 -3.34 -10.20 46.86
CA CYS A 202 -3.59 -9.34 45.73
C CYS A 202 -3.65 -7.90 46.23
N SER A 203 -2.53 -7.17 46.13
CA SER A 203 -2.55 -5.72 46.07
C SER A 203 -3.04 -5.37 44.67
N THR A 204 -4.35 -5.13 44.56
CA THR A 204 -4.96 -4.45 43.43
C THR A 204 -4.52 -2.99 43.47
N GLU A 205 -3.67 -2.60 42.52
CA GLU A 205 -3.58 -1.23 42.00
C GLU A 205 -3.82 -1.27 40.49
#